data_AF-A0A0C2BE56-F1
#
_entry.id   AF-A0A0C2BE56-F1
#
_cell.length_a   1.000
_cell.length_b   1.000
_cell.length_c   1.000
_cell.angle_alpha   90.00
_cell.angle_beta   90.00
_cell.angle_gamma   90.00
#
_symmetry.space_group_name_H-M   'P 1'
#
loop_
_entity.id
_entity.type
_entity.pdbx_description
1 polymer ?
#
loop_
_entity_poly.entity_id
_entity_poly.type
_entity_poly.pdbx_seq_one_letter_code
_entity_poly.pdbx_strand_id
1 'polypeptide(L)'
;MIAFVESPVQLLNTLEWARASATGDELTVIVLSPTDPMSRGQLRRMAELAREEGFSVRWQEARAGTGAPLRTVRQLAPLLRRAERIVIGDPFSRYVQLLLTLVSGKALTVVDDGTATMEFIGQIARGERLVRWHRRGGGRGPRELVLAPVTAAARRRLTPSATRTVEVFTSMPVTEVPEGITVTPNTFEWTRATFGPPTIHEGAADMVGTSLVETGVVDADQYIEAVTGLARTHNATRY
;
A
#
# COMPACT_ATOMS: atom_id res chain seq x y z
N MET A 1 -9.63 9.19 12.30
CA MET A 1 -8.94 9.20 10.97
C MET A 1 -9.34 7.99 10.15
N ILE A 2 -9.00 7.91 8.85
CA ILE A 2 -9.31 6.74 8.02
C ILE A 2 -8.09 6.26 7.25
N ALA A 3 -7.82 4.95 7.28
CA ALA A 3 -6.82 4.29 6.43
C ALA A 3 -7.49 3.38 5.39
N PHE A 4 -6.92 3.32 4.18
CA PHE A 4 -7.27 2.35 3.15
C PHE A 4 -6.10 1.40 2.92
N VAL A 5 -6.35 0.10 3.07
CA VAL A 5 -5.34 -0.95 2.90
C VAL A 5 -5.87 -2.08 2.02
N GLU A 6 -5.00 -2.60 1.17
CA GLU A 6 -5.28 -3.64 0.17
C GLU A 6 -4.35 -4.85 0.31
N SER A 7 -3.27 -4.72 1.08
CA SER A 7 -2.27 -5.75 1.30
C SER A 7 -1.84 -5.85 2.77
N PRO A 8 -1.30 -6.99 3.22
CA PRO A 8 -0.76 -7.16 4.57
C PRO A 8 0.32 -6.13 4.93
N VAL A 9 1.21 -5.82 3.99
CA VAL A 9 2.31 -4.86 4.20
C VAL A 9 1.77 -3.43 4.38
N GLN A 10 0.79 -3.01 3.60
CA GLN A 10 0.14 -1.71 3.79
C GLN A 10 -0.53 -1.60 5.16
N LEU A 11 -1.15 -2.70 5.63
CA LEU A 11 -1.75 -2.74 6.96
C LEU A 11 -0.68 -2.65 8.05
N LEU A 12 0.42 -3.41 7.95
CA LEU A 12 1.55 -3.29 8.89
C LEU A 12 2.07 -1.85 8.97
N ASN A 13 2.40 -1.24 7.83
CA ASN A 13 2.91 0.13 7.80
C ASN A 13 1.88 1.17 8.28
N THR A 14 0.58 0.89 8.14
CA THR A 14 -0.49 1.70 8.72
C THR A 14 -0.49 1.63 10.25
N LEU A 15 -0.28 0.45 10.83
CA LEU A 15 -0.20 0.28 12.28
C LEU A 15 1.05 0.94 12.85
N GLU A 16 2.20 0.78 12.20
CA GLU A 16 3.45 1.50 12.54
C GLU A 16 3.23 3.01 12.54
N TRP A 17 2.67 3.55 11.46
CA TRP A 17 2.37 4.97 11.37
C TRP A 17 1.44 5.43 12.49
N ALA A 18 0.38 4.66 12.78
CA ALA A 18 -0.58 5.00 13.82
C ALA A 18 0.08 5.02 15.20
N ARG A 19 0.96 4.07 15.49
CA ARG A 19 1.68 3.98 16.77
C ARG A 19 2.77 5.04 16.93
N ALA A 20 3.40 5.47 15.83
CA ALA A 20 4.32 6.59 15.83
C ALA A 20 3.61 7.96 15.90
N SER A 21 2.34 8.02 15.51
CA SER A 21 1.56 9.26 15.47
C SER A 21 0.79 9.50 16.77
N ALA A 22 0.94 10.69 17.37
CA ALA A 22 0.21 11.09 18.58
C ALA A 22 -1.33 11.08 18.44
N THR A 23 -1.86 10.94 17.23
CA THR A 23 -3.29 10.94 16.92
C THR A 23 -3.83 9.57 16.52
N GLY A 24 -3.00 8.52 16.50
CA GLY A 24 -3.30 7.19 15.96
C GLY A 24 -4.52 6.48 16.55
N ASP A 25 -4.88 6.78 17.79
CA ASP A 25 -5.87 6.02 18.58
C ASP A 25 -7.30 6.04 18.00
N GLU A 26 -7.65 7.05 17.20
CA GLU A 26 -8.96 7.13 16.53
C GLU A 26 -8.93 6.67 15.07
N LEU A 27 -7.98 5.80 14.71
CA LEU A 27 -7.87 5.29 13.35
C LEU A 27 -8.93 4.22 13.04
N THR A 28 -9.71 4.46 11.99
CA THR A 28 -10.52 3.42 11.34
C THR A 28 -9.80 2.88 10.11
N VAL A 29 -9.45 1.61 10.12
CA VAL A 29 -8.84 0.90 8.99
C VAL A 29 -9.94 0.30 8.11
N ILE A 30 -9.95 0.69 6.84
CA ILE A 30 -10.82 0.15 5.80
C ILE A 30 -10.01 -0.84 4.96
N VAL A 31 -10.30 -2.12 5.12
CA VAL A 31 -9.66 -3.19 4.36
C VAL A 31 -10.43 -3.41 3.06
N LEU A 32 -9.80 -3.07 1.94
CA LEU A 32 -10.33 -3.26 0.60
C LEU A 32 -9.87 -4.64 0.09
N SER A 33 -10.72 -5.65 0.26
CA SER A 33 -10.33 -7.04 0.05
C SER A 33 -9.80 -7.31 -1.38
N PRO A 34 -8.64 -7.97 -1.53
CA PRO A 34 -8.23 -8.55 -2.80
C PRO A 34 -9.14 -9.74 -3.17
N THR A 35 -9.06 -10.18 -4.43
CA THR A 35 -9.82 -11.34 -4.92
C THR A 35 -9.10 -12.67 -4.67
N ASP A 36 -7.76 -12.65 -4.64
CA ASP A 36 -6.92 -13.83 -4.41
C ASP A 36 -7.09 -14.41 -3.00
N PRO A 37 -7.40 -15.71 -2.83
CA PRO A 37 -7.63 -16.34 -1.53
C PRO A 37 -6.44 -16.26 -0.57
N MET A 38 -5.21 -16.43 -1.05
CA MET A 38 -4.01 -16.44 -0.20
C MET A 38 -3.79 -15.06 0.44
N SER A 39 -3.80 -14.01 -0.39
CA SER A 39 -3.68 -12.62 0.02
C SER A 39 -4.78 -12.22 1.02
N ARG A 40 -6.01 -12.74 0.82
CA ARG A 40 -7.12 -12.52 1.77
C ARG A 40 -6.87 -13.17 3.12
N GLY A 41 -6.29 -14.38 3.15
CA GLY A 41 -5.96 -15.09 4.38
C GLY A 41 -4.95 -14.32 5.23
N GLN A 42 -3.85 -13.88 4.62
CA GLN A 42 -2.84 -13.05 5.29
C GLN A 42 -3.43 -11.72 5.79
N LEU A 43 -4.25 -11.06 4.97
CA LEU A 43 -4.86 -9.78 5.32
C LEU A 43 -5.88 -9.92 6.46
N ARG A 44 -6.57 -11.06 6.58
CA ARG A 44 -7.42 -11.36 7.74
C ARG A 44 -6.63 -11.45 9.04
N ARG A 45 -5.47 -12.11 9.03
CA ARG A 45 -4.58 -12.17 10.19
C ARG A 45 -4.09 -10.79 10.61
N MET A 46 -3.69 -9.97 9.66
CA MET A 46 -3.31 -8.57 9.95
C MET A 46 -4.50 -7.74 10.47
N ALA A 47 -5.71 -8.01 9.99
CA ALA A 47 -6.92 -7.36 10.49
C ALA A 47 -7.33 -7.84 11.90
N GLU A 48 -7.02 -9.07 12.29
CA GLU A 48 -7.15 -9.57 13.66
C GLU A 48 -6.16 -8.83 14.57
N LEU A 49 -4.88 -8.81 14.20
CA LEU A 49 -3.84 -8.06 14.91
C LEU A 49 -4.22 -6.60 15.11
N ALA A 50 -4.67 -5.91 14.06
CA ALA A 50 -5.10 -4.52 14.18
C ALA A 50 -6.24 -4.32 15.19
N ARG A 51 -7.17 -5.27 15.33
CA ARG A 51 -8.25 -5.20 16.33
C ARG A 51 -7.74 -5.46 17.74
N GLU A 52 -6.83 -6.42 17.91
CA GLU A 52 -6.17 -6.72 19.18
C GLU A 52 -5.40 -5.51 19.71
N GLU A 53 -4.79 -4.74 18.79
CA GLU A 53 -4.13 -3.47 19.07
C GLU A 53 -5.10 -2.30 19.35
N GLY A 54 -6.42 -2.53 19.29
CA GLY A 54 -7.46 -1.54 19.63
C GLY A 54 -7.99 -0.72 18.45
N PHE A 55 -7.54 -0.98 17.22
CA PHE A 55 -8.01 -0.22 16.05
C PHE A 55 -9.37 -0.69 15.54
N SER A 56 -10.17 0.27 15.04
CA SER A 56 -11.44 -0.05 14.38
C SER A 56 -11.21 -0.56 12.96
N VAL A 57 -11.48 -1.84 12.69
CA VAL A 57 -11.27 -2.45 11.36
C VAL A 57 -12.58 -2.79 10.66
N ARG A 58 -12.79 -2.22 9.46
CA ARG A 58 -13.93 -2.50 8.59
C ARG A 58 -13.48 -3.20 7.31
N TRP A 59 -14.00 -4.41 7.08
CA TRP A 59 -13.76 -5.16 5.85
C TRP A 59 -14.74 -4.72 4.76
N GLN A 60 -14.26 -4.53 3.53
CA GLN A 60 -15.05 -4.07 2.38
C GLN A 60 -14.83 -4.98 1.17
N GLU A 61 -15.92 -5.57 0.68
CA GLU A 61 -15.97 -6.37 -0.55
C GLU A 61 -16.04 -5.47 -1.79
N ALA A 62 -15.04 -4.60 -1.93
CA ALA A 62 -14.97 -3.58 -2.98
C ALA A 62 -14.95 -4.14 -4.42
N ARG A 63 -14.52 -5.40 -4.57
CA ARG A 63 -14.23 -6.05 -5.86
C ARG A 63 -15.21 -7.18 -6.20
N ALA A 64 -16.22 -7.44 -5.36
CA ALA A 64 -17.16 -8.55 -5.53
C ALA A 64 -18.40 -8.17 -6.36
N GLY A 65 -18.28 -8.25 -7.68
CA GLY A 65 -19.42 -8.20 -8.62
C GLY A 65 -19.78 -6.84 -9.21
N THR A 66 -20.77 -6.83 -10.11
CA THR A 66 -21.26 -5.64 -10.82
C THR A 66 -21.90 -4.64 -9.83
N GLY A 67 -21.35 -3.42 -9.79
CA GLY A 67 -21.86 -2.34 -8.93
C GLY A 67 -21.30 -2.30 -7.49
N ALA A 68 -20.45 -3.26 -7.09
CA ALA A 68 -19.76 -3.22 -5.80
C ALA A 68 -18.93 -1.94 -5.56
N PRO A 69 -18.24 -1.37 -6.58
CA PRO A 69 -17.55 -0.10 -6.44
C PRO A 69 -18.45 1.05 -5.97
N LEU A 70 -19.60 1.21 -6.61
CA LEU A 70 -20.52 2.30 -6.31
C LEU A 70 -21.14 2.15 -4.92
N ARG A 71 -21.52 0.93 -4.51
CA ARG A 71 -22.06 0.67 -3.17
C ARG A 71 -21.04 1.01 -2.09
N THR A 72 -19.80 0.53 -2.24
CA THR A 72 -18.73 0.79 -1.29
C THR A 72 -18.43 2.28 -1.19
N VAL A 73 -18.36 2.99 -2.32
CA VAL A 73 -18.21 4.45 -2.35
C VAL A 73 -19.32 5.14 -1.56
N ARG A 74 -20.59 4.74 -1.77
CA ARG A 74 -21.73 5.33 -1.04
C ARG A 74 -21.66 5.05 0.47
N GLN A 75 -21.20 3.87 0.87
CA GLN A 75 -21.04 3.50 2.28
C GLN A 75 -19.88 4.25 2.96
N LEU A 76 -18.78 4.48 2.24
CA LEU A 76 -17.58 5.12 2.79
C LEU A 76 -17.63 6.65 2.75
N ALA A 77 -18.40 7.25 1.84
CA ALA A 77 -18.46 8.70 1.66
C ALA A 77 -18.77 9.49 2.95
N PRO A 78 -19.72 9.10 3.82
CA PRO A 78 -19.96 9.82 5.08
C PRO A 78 -18.76 9.78 6.03
N LEU A 79 -18.07 8.63 6.12
CA LEU A 79 -16.88 8.48 6.95
C LEU A 79 -15.75 9.35 6.42
N LEU A 80 -15.50 9.29 5.11
CA LEU A 80 -14.50 10.07 4.41
C LEU A 80 -14.66 11.58 4.61
N ARG A 81 -15.90 12.09 4.59
CA ARG A 81 -16.15 13.53 4.81
C ARG A 81 -15.79 13.98 6.23
N ARG A 82 -16.03 13.13 7.23
CA ARG A 82 -15.72 13.39 8.64
C ARG A 82 -14.25 13.24 8.97
N ALA A 83 -13.52 12.40 8.24
CA ALA A 83 -12.08 12.23 8.46
C ALA A 83 -11.32 13.52 8.16
N GLU A 84 -10.42 13.92 9.05
CA GLU A 84 -9.50 15.04 8.85
C GLU A 84 -8.24 14.62 8.09
N ARG A 85 -7.81 13.37 8.33
CA ARG A 85 -6.67 12.72 7.69
C ARG A 85 -7.06 11.41 7.04
N ILE A 86 -6.51 11.19 5.85
CA ILE A 86 -6.64 9.97 5.07
C ILE A 86 -5.26 9.32 4.93
N VAL A 87 -5.17 8.03 5.24
CA VAL A 87 -3.97 7.21 5.11
C VAL A 87 -4.17 6.22 3.97
N ILE A 88 -3.20 6.08 3.08
CA ILE A 88 -3.28 5.18 1.92
C ILE A 88 -2.00 4.39 1.76
N GLY A 89 -2.11 3.12 1.37
CA GLY A 89 -0.95 2.30 1.00
C GLY A 89 -0.48 2.50 -0.44
N ASP A 90 -1.40 2.46 -1.41
CA ASP A 90 -1.08 2.61 -2.84
C ASP A 90 -1.73 3.88 -3.44
N PRO A 91 -0.95 4.95 -3.73
CA PRO A 91 -1.43 6.14 -4.44
C PRO A 91 -1.96 5.88 -5.85
N PHE A 92 -1.60 4.74 -6.46
CA PHE A 92 -2.02 4.33 -7.79
C PHE A 92 -3.26 3.42 -7.79
N SER A 93 -3.78 3.06 -6.61
CA SER A 93 -5.02 2.31 -6.51
C SER A 93 -6.18 3.11 -7.07
N ARG A 94 -6.80 2.61 -8.15
CA ARG A 94 -7.96 3.26 -8.80
C ARG A 94 -9.11 3.47 -7.83
N TYR A 95 -9.26 2.57 -6.86
CA TYR A 95 -10.32 2.63 -5.88
C TYR A 95 -10.08 3.76 -4.89
N VAL A 96 -8.85 3.86 -4.38
CA VAL A 96 -8.41 4.97 -3.54
C VAL A 96 -8.53 6.29 -4.29
N GLN A 97 -8.06 6.34 -5.55
CA GLN A 97 -8.17 7.54 -6.39
C GLN A 97 -9.61 8.00 -6.55
N LEU A 98 -10.55 7.08 -6.82
CA LEU A 98 -11.98 7.37 -6.89
C LEU A 98 -12.51 7.94 -5.56
N LEU A 99 -12.17 7.31 -4.44
CA LEU A 99 -12.60 7.76 -3.11
C LEU A 99 -12.06 9.16 -2.77
N LEU A 100 -10.80 9.44 -3.13
CA LEU A 100 -10.18 10.74 -2.92
C LEU A 100 -10.86 11.86 -3.71
N THR A 101 -11.48 11.58 -4.86
CA THR A 101 -12.24 12.61 -5.60
C THR A 101 -13.42 13.18 -4.80
N LEU A 102 -13.91 12.45 -3.80
CA LEU A 102 -15.08 12.82 -2.99
C LEU A 102 -14.75 13.79 -1.83
N VAL A 103 -13.46 14.04 -1.57
CA VAL A 103 -12.99 14.74 -0.36
C VAL A 103 -11.85 15.72 -0.66
N SER A 104 -11.99 16.98 -0.22
CA SER A 104 -11.00 18.08 -0.39
C SER A 104 -10.41 18.53 0.94
N GLY A 105 -9.20 19.09 0.87
CA GLY A 105 -8.56 19.78 2.02
C GLY A 105 -8.22 18.88 3.20
N LYS A 106 -8.14 17.56 2.99
CA LYS A 106 -7.76 16.59 4.02
C LYS A 106 -6.25 16.39 4.01
N ALA A 107 -5.66 16.22 5.19
CA ALA A 107 -4.28 15.76 5.31
C ALA A 107 -4.16 14.34 4.73
N LEU A 108 -3.06 14.08 4.05
CA LEU A 108 -2.81 12.79 3.41
C LEU A 108 -1.53 12.17 3.98
N THR A 109 -1.58 10.90 4.35
CA THR A 109 -0.39 10.09 4.61
C THR A 109 -0.34 8.95 3.60
N VAL A 110 0.78 8.79 2.92
CA VAL A 110 1.10 7.60 2.13
C VAL A 110 2.00 6.71 2.97
N VAL A 111 1.55 5.53 3.34
CA VAL A 111 2.39 4.53 4.03
C VAL A 111 3.10 3.65 3.02
N ASP A 112 4.19 3.03 3.44
CA ASP A 112 5.02 2.20 2.58
C ASP A 112 4.26 1.01 1.97
N ASP A 113 4.33 0.88 0.65
CA ASP A 113 3.91 -0.27 -0.14
C ASP A 113 5.06 -0.72 -1.06
N GLY A 114 6.29 -0.37 -0.69
CA GLY A 114 7.52 -0.65 -1.41
C GLY A 114 7.68 0.22 -2.66
N THR A 115 7.76 -0.43 -3.82
CA THR A 115 8.10 0.25 -5.08
C THR A 115 7.07 1.31 -5.50
N ALA A 116 5.80 1.13 -5.14
CA ALA A 116 4.75 2.11 -5.42
C ALA A 116 5.00 3.44 -4.69
N THR A 117 5.46 3.40 -3.44
CA THR A 117 5.76 4.60 -2.65
C THR A 117 6.92 5.39 -3.26
N MET A 118 7.98 4.69 -3.71
CA MET A 118 9.12 5.32 -4.38
C MET A 118 8.75 5.91 -5.75
N GLU A 119 7.90 5.21 -6.51
CA GLU A 119 7.39 5.72 -7.77
C GLU A 119 6.55 6.98 -7.56
N PHE A 120 5.71 7.01 -6.53
CA PHE A 120 4.91 8.18 -6.18
C PHE A 120 5.79 9.40 -5.87
N ILE A 121 6.79 9.25 -4.98
CA ILE A 121 7.72 10.33 -4.65
C ILE A 121 8.43 10.82 -5.92
N GLY A 122 8.97 9.91 -6.72
CA GLY A 122 9.70 10.26 -7.95
C GLY A 122 8.82 10.97 -8.98
N GLN A 123 7.54 10.61 -9.09
CA GLN A 123 6.61 11.28 -10.02
C GLN A 123 6.20 12.66 -9.52
N ILE A 124 6.02 12.85 -8.21
CA ILE A 124 5.76 14.19 -7.66
C ILE A 124 6.99 15.09 -7.80
N ALA A 125 8.19 14.58 -7.51
CA ALA A 125 9.46 15.33 -7.67
C ALA A 125 9.62 15.89 -9.10
N ARG A 126 9.25 15.09 -10.10
CA ARG A 126 9.37 15.45 -11.53
C ARG A 126 8.16 16.21 -12.09
N GLY A 127 7.12 16.46 -11.28
CA GLY A 127 5.86 17.03 -11.76
C GLY A 127 5.12 16.14 -12.78
N GLU A 128 5.42 14.83 -12.81
CA GLU A 128 4.86 13.87 -13.75
C GLU A 128 3.41 13.49 -13.41
N ARG A 129 2.73 12.83 -14.37
CA ARG A 129 1.39 12.26 -14.12
C ARG A 129 1.52 11.01 -13.25
N LEU A 130 0.66 10.89 -12.24
CA LEU A 130 0.56 9.72 -11.36
C LEU A 130 0.05 8.48 -12.11
N VAL A 131 0.95 7.79 -12.82
CA VAL A 131 0.66 6.59 -13.62
C VAL A 131 1.73 5.55 -13.35
N ARG A 132 1.32 4.37 -12.89
CA ARG A 132 2.20 3.24 -12.59
C ARG A 132 3.07 2.86 -13.81
N TRP A 133 4.37 2.66 -13.63
CA TRP A 133 5.36 2.61 -14.70
C TRP A 133 5.14 1.47 -15.69
N HIS A 134 4.68 0.31 -15.20
CA HIS A 134 4.32 -0.85 -16.02
C HIS A 134 3.21 -0.55 -17.04
N ARG A 135 2.47 0.55 -16.87
CA ARG A 135 1.43 1.01 -17.81
C ARG A 135 1.93 2.00 -18.84
N ARG A 136 3.18 2.46 -18.80
CA ARG A 136 3.74 3.37 -19.82
C ARG A 136 3.88 2.71 -21.21
N GLY A 137 3.88 1.37 -21.29
CA GLY A 137 4.02 0.62 -22.55
C GLY A 137 2.77 -0.10 -23.07
N GLY A 138 1.70 -0.22 -22.28
CA GLY A 138 0.44 -0.82 -22.72
C GLY A 138 -0.47 0.26 -23.30
N GLY A 139 -0.74 0.22 -24.61
CA GLY A 139 -1.43 1.28 -25.34
C GLY A 139 -2.69 1.84 -24.66
N ARG A 140 -2.91 3.15 -24.87
CA ARG A 140 -4.08 3.94 -24.43
C ARG A 140 -5.40 3.23 -24.76
N GLY A 141 -5.86 2.36 -23.86
CA GLY A 141 -7.11 1.65 -24.04
C GLY A 141 -8.31 2.60 -23.85
N PRO A 142 -9.46 2.36 -24.50
CA PRO A 142 -10.67 3.19 -24.36
C PRO A 142 -11.08 3.43 -22.90
N ARG A 143 -10.89 2.42 -22.04
CA ARG A 143 -11.19 2.51 -20.59
C ARG A 143 -10.30 3.48 -19.83
N GLU A 144 -9.07 3.71 -20.28
CA GLU A 144 -8.13 4.62 -19.61
C GLU A 144 -8.47 6.09 -19.89
N LEU A 145 -8.94 6.39 -21.11
CA LEU A 145 -9.46 7.71 -21.48
C LEU A 145 -10.70 8.08 -20.66
N VAL A 146 -11.62 7.13 -20.46
CA VAL A 146 -12.83 7.34 -19.63
C VAL A 146 -12.48 7.67 -18.18
N LEU A 147 -11.40 7.10 -17.64
CA LEU A 147 -10.97 7.30 -16.25
C LEU A 147 -10.04 8.51 -16.06
N ALA A 148 -9.56 9.13 -17.14
CA ALA A 148 -8.62 10.24 -17.08
C ALA A 148 -9.06 11.41 -16.16
N PRO A 149 -10.34 11.84 -16.13
CA PRO A 149 -10.80 12.90 -15.21
C PRO A 149 -10.68 12.49 -13.74
N VAL A 150 -10.95 11.22 -13.41
CA VAL A 150 -10.84 10.69 -12.05
C VAL A 150 -9.38 10.67 -11.62
N THR A 151 -8.49 10.16 -12.47
CA THR A 151 -7.05 10.14 -12.20
C THR A 151 -6.48 11.56 -12.05
N ALA A 152 -6.91 12.50 -12.89
CA ALA A 152 -6.49 13.90 -12.80
C ALA A 152 -6.98 14.57 -11.50
N ALA A 153 -8.25 14.35 -11.13
CA ALA A 153 -8.81 14.85 -9.88
C ALA A 153 -8.06 14.26 -8.68
N ALA A 154 -7.86 12.94 -8.66
CA ALA A 154 -7.11 12.25 -7.60
C ALA A 154 -5.67 12.74 -7.50
N ARG A 155 -4.98 12.99 -8.61
CA ARG A 155 -3.65 13.60 -8.61
C ARG A 155 -3.65 14.95 -7.89
N ARG A 156 -4.59 15.84 -8.21
CA ARG A 156 -4.74 17.10 -7.47
C ARG A 156 -5.02 16.88 -5.99
N ARG A 157 -5.56 15.71 -5.59
CA ARG A 157 -5.77 15.33 -4.18
C ARG A 157 -4.53 14.72 -3.51
N LEU A 158 -3.61 14.16 -4.29
CA LEU A 158 -2.37 13.53 -3.83
C LEU A 158 -1.16 14.48 -3.81
N THR A 159 -1.24 15.60 -4.54
CA THR A 159 -0.19 16.63 -4.54
C THR A 159 -0.37 17.61 -3.37
N PRO A 160 0.73 18.03 -2.70
CA PRO A 160 0.72 19.10 -1.71
C PRO A 160 0.11 20.40 -2.26
N SER A 161 -0.47 21.20 -1.37
CA SER A 161 -0.97 22.54 -1.70
C SER A 161 -1.09 23.39 -0.43
N ALA A 162 -1.36 24.69 -0.55
CA ALA A 162 -1.54 25.58 0.60
C ALA A 162 -2.59 25.09 1.63
N THR A 163 -3.54 24.24 1.21
CA THR A 163 -4.59 23.68 2.06
C THR A 163 -4.47 22.16 2.25
N ARG A 164 -3.37 21.55 1.82
CA ARG A 164 -3.12 20.11 1.98
C ARG A 164 -1.67 19.82 2.29
N THR A 165 -1.46 19.20 3.44
CA THR A 165 -0.22 18.52 3.80
C THR A 165 -0.22 17.08 3.27
N VAL A 166 0.93 16.65 2.77
CA VAL A 166 1.17 15.27 2.34
C VAL A 166 2.37 14.75 3.12
N GLU A 167 2.17 13.65 3.82
CA GLU A 167 3.20 12.90 4.50
C GLU A 167 3.47 11.60 3.74
N VAL A 168 4.73 11.19 3.66
CA VAL A 168 5.11 9.84 3.25
C VAL A 168 5.81 9.17 4.42
N PHE A 169 5.22 8.10 4.93
CA PHE A 169 5.76 7.29 6.02
C PHE A 169 6.37 6.01 5.43
N THR A 170 7.70 5.95 5.34
CA THR A 170 8.39 4.91 4.58
C THR A 170 9.71 4.48 5.20
N SER A 171 10.02 3.20 5.03
CA SER A 171 11.31 2.61 5.37
C SER A 171 12.33 2.73 4.24
N MET A 172 11.88 3.12 3.05
CA MET A 172 12.70 3.25 1.86
C MET A 172 13.54 4.54 1.91
N PRO A 173 14.79 4.50 1.42
CA PRO A 173 15.63 5.70 1.38
C PRO A 173 15.06 6.71 0.38
N VAL A 174 14.70 7.90 0.86
CA VAL A 174 14.26 9.02 0.03
C VAL A 174 15.37 10.06 -0.07
N THR A 175 16.00 10.17 -1.24
CA THR A 175 17.13 11.08 -1.46
C THR A 175 16.69 12.51 -1.79
N GLU A 176 15.54 12.66 -2.44
CA GLU A 176 14.98 13.96 -2.84
C GLU A 176 13.54 14.05 -2.35
N VAL A 177 13.27 15.01 -1.46
CA VAL A 177 11.94 15.26 -0.91
C VAL A 177 11.29 16.39 -1.70
N PRO A 178 10.16 16.15 -2.40
CA PRO A 178 9.45 17.19 -3.12
C PRO A 178 8.92 18.29 -2.19
N GLU A 179 8.83 19.52 -2.70
CA GLU A 179 8.29 20.65 -1.94
C GLU A 179 6.87 20.36 -1.44
N GLY A 180 6.64 20.65 -0.15
CA GLY A 180 5.34 20.44 0.50
C GLY A 180 5.06 18.99 0.92
N ILE A 181 5.98 18.03 0.66
CA ILE A 181 5.93 16.68 1.22
C ILE A 181 6.78 16.61 2.49
N THR A 182 6.22 16.04 3.56
CA THR A 182 6.98 15.60 4.73
C THR A 182 7.30 14.12 4.58
N VAL A 183 8.55 13.72 4.77
CA VAL A 183 8.92 12.30 4.82
C VAL A 183 9.25 11.93 6.25
N THR A 184 8.53 10.95 6.77
CA THR A 184 8.70 10.40 8.11
C THR A 184 9.30 9.00 7.99
N PRO A 185 10.49 8.74 8.55
CA PRO A 185 11.09 7.41 8.50
C PRO A 185 10.27 6.37 9.26
N ASN A 186 9.97 5.24 8.62
CA ASN A 186 9.46 4.05 9.29
C ASN A 186 10.62 3.14 9.68
N THR A 187 10.94 3.09 10.98
CA THR A 187 12.01 2.25 11.54
C THR A 187 11.50 0.90 12.05
N PHE A 188 10.19 0.64 11.93
CA PHE A 188 9.48 -0.50 12.50
C PHE A 188 9.63 -0.60 14.03
N GLU A 189 9.64 0.54 14.72
CA GLU A 189 9.84 0.60 16.16
C GLU A 189 8.76 -0.17 16.92
N TRP A 190 7.49 -0.02 16.56
CA TRP A 190 6.39 -0.72 17.22
C TRP A 190 6.45 -2.23 16.99
N THR A 191 6.70 -2.68 15.74
CA THR A 191 6.85 -4.11 15.42
C THR A 191 7.99 -4.72 16.23
N ARG A 192 9.15 -4.07 16.27
CA ARG A 192 10.32 -4.55 17.02
C ARG A 192 10.05 -4.63 18.52
N ALA A 193 9.37 -3.64 19.08
CA ALA A 193 9.01 -3.63 20.49
C ALA A 193 7.96 -4.70 20.84
N THR A 194 7.01 -4.94 19.95
CA THR A 194 5.87 -5.86 20.18
C THR A 194 6.24 -7.33 19.97
N PHE A 195 7.00 -7.63 18.92
CA PHE A 195 7.30 -9.00 18.52
C PHE A 195 8.75 -9.42 18.78
N GLY A 196 9.61 -8.48 19.16
CA GLY A 196 11.04 -8.71 19.37
C GLY A 196 11.85 -8.70 18.07
N PRO A 197 13.18 -8.89 18.17
CA PRO A 197 14.06 -8.97 17.01
C PRO A 197 13.82 -10.27 16.23
N PRO A 198 14.09 -10.28 14.91
CA PRO A 198 14.05 -11.53 14.14
C PRO A 198 15.09 -12.52 14.66
N THR A 199 14.74 -13.80 14.71
CA THR A 199 15.70 -14.87 15.03
C THR A 199 16.65 -15.08 13.85
N ILE A 200 17.95 -14.88 14.09
CA ILE A 200 19.00 -15.16 13.11
C ILE A 200 19.57 -16.55 13.39
N HIS A 201 19.58 -17.41 12.38
CA HIS A 201 20.17 -18.74 12.47
C HIS A 201 21.58 -18.71 11.86
N GLU A 202 22.60 -18.90 12.70
CA GLU A 202 24.00 -18.91 12.23
C GLU A 202 24.23 -20.04 11.22
N GLY A 203 24.92 -19.72 10.11
CA GLY A 203 25.24 -20.68 9.06
C GLY A 203 24.08 -21.08 8.15
N ALA A 204 22.88 -20.56 8.37
CA ALA A 204 21.72 -20.76 7.51
C ALA A 204 21.50 -19.54 6.59
N ALA A 205 21.01 -19.81 5.37
CA ALA A 205 20.53 -18.77 4.47
C ALA A 205 19.01 -18.81 4.32
N ASP A 206 18.41 -17.64 4.08
CA ASP A 206 17.04 -17.51 3.62
C ASP A 206 17.10 -17.15 2.12
N MET A 207 16.35 -17.87 1.31
CA MET A 207 16.32 -17.66 -0.15
C MET A 207 15.02 -16.98 -0.55
N VAL A 208 15.10 -15.81 -1.18
CA VAL A 208 13.90 -15.10 -1.65
C VAL A 208 13.57 -15.52 -3.08
N GLY A 209 12.38 -16.08 -3.27
CA GLY A 209 11.87 -16.46 -4.59
C GLY A 209 11.48 -15.29 -5.49
N THR A 210 11.14 -15.59 -6.75
CA THR A 210 10.64 -14.63 -7.74
C THR A 210 9.23 -14.98 -8.21
N SER A 211 8.38 -13.96 -8.34
CA SER A 211 7.04 -14.11 -8.93
C SER A 211 7.06 -14.22 -10.46
N LEU A 212 8.23 -14.12 -11.10
CA LEU A 212 8.35 -14.14 -12.56
C LEU A 212 7.90 -15.48 -13.17
N VAL A 213 7.94 -16.56 -12.39
CA VAL A 213 7.44 -17.88 -12.77
C VAL A 213 5.93 -17.86 -12.97
N GLU A 214 5.18 -17.24 -12.06
CA GLU A 214 3.72 -17.11 -12.16
C GLU A 214 3.30 -16.30 -13.39
N THR A 215 4.14 -15.35 -13.80
CA THR A 215 3.91 -14.55 -15.02
C THR A 215 4.36 -15.25 -16.31
N GLY A 216 4.97 -16.43 -16.22
CA GLY A 216 5.49 -17.19 -17.37
C GLY A 216 6.74 -16.57 -18.01
N VAL A 217 7.36 -15.58 -17.35
CA VAL A 217 8.62 -14.96 -17.79
C VAL A 217 9.80 -15.91 -17.56
N VAL A 218 9.71 -16.72 -16.51
CA VAL A 218 10.67 -17.78 -16.18
C VAL A 218 9.96 -19.12 -16.27
N ASP A 219 10.62 -20.10 -16.91
CA ASP A 219 10.13 -21.47 -16.99
C ASP A 219 10.10 -22.14 -15.62
N ALA A 220 9.00 -22.81 -15.29
CA ALA A 220 8.77 -23.34 -13.94
C ALA A 220 9.71 -24.50 -13.59
N ASP A 221 9.99 -25.40 -14.53
CA ASP A 221 10.84 -26.57 -14.27
C ASP A 221 12.30 -26.14 -14.10
N GLN A 222 12.78 -25.25 -14.98
CA GLN A 222 14.11 -24.65 -14.85
C GLN A 222 14.27 -23.84 -13.56
N TYR A 223 13.20 -23.15 -13.15
CA TYR A 223 13.21 -22.41 -11.90
C TYR A 223 13.35 -23.32 -10.68
N ILE A 224 12.58 -24.42 -10.62
CA ILE A 224 12.65 -25.38 -9.52
C ILE A 224 14.04 -26.02 -9.45
N GLU A 225 14.63 -26.38 -10.61
CA GLU A 225 15.98 -26.91 -10.67
C GLU A 225 17.00 -25.91 -10.10
N ALA A 226 16.94 -24.65 -10.55
CA ALA A 226 17.85 -23.60 -10.10
C ALA A 226 17.73 -23.31 -8.59
N VAL A 227 16.50 -23.13 -8.09
CA VAL A 227 16.23 -22.88 -6.66
C VAL A 227 16.70 -24.04 -5.80
N THR A 228 16.49 -25.29 -6.25
CA THR A 228 16.96 -26.48 -5.54
C THR A 228 18.50 -26.53 -5.48
N GLY A 229 19.18 -26.21 -6.60
CA GLY A 229 20.63 -26.15 -6.66
C GLY A 229 21.22 -25.07 -5.76
N LEU A 230 20.62 -23.87 -5.76
CA LEU A 230 21.01 -22.76 -4.91
C LEU A 230 20.77 -23.07 -3.43
N ALA A 231 19.63 -23.68 -3.08
CA ALA A 231 19.34 -24.06 -1.70
C ALA A 231 20.42 -24.97 -1.12
N ARG A 232 20.86 -25.98 -1.87
CA ARG A 232 21.92 -26.89 -1.45
C ARG A 232 23.27 -26.20 -1.36
N THR A 233 23.61 -25.37 -2.36
CA THR A 233 24.91 -24.70 -2.43
C THR A 233 25.10 -23.68 -1.31
N HIS A 234 24.03 -23.00 -0.91
CA HIS A 234 24.07 -21.92 0.08
C HIS A 234 23.49 -22.30 1.44
N ASN A 235 23.20 -23.58 1.70
CA ASN A 235 22.54 -24.04 2.92
C ASN A 235 21.28 -23.22 3.24
N ALA A 236 20.43 -22.99 2.22
CA ALA A 236 19.18 -22.27 2.43
C ALA A 236 18.21 -23.15 3.24
N THR A 237 17.78 -22.66 4.40
CA THR A 237 16.90 -23.39 5.32
C THR A 237 15.45 -22.91 5.24
N ARG A 238 15.22 -21.75 4.60
CA ARG A 238 13.90 -21.15 4.36
C ARG A 238 13.85 -20.58 2.94
N TYR A 239 12.66 -20.61 2.35
CA TYR A 239 12.34 -20.09 1.02
C TYR A 239 11.01 -19.32 1.07
#